data_AF-A0A094J7A3-F1
#
_entry.id   AF-A0A094J7A3-F1
#
_cell.length_a   1.000
_cell.length_b   1.000
_cell.length_c   1.000
_cell.angle_alpha   90.00
_cell.angle_beta   90.00
_cell.angle_gamma   90.00
#
_symmetry.space_group_name_H-M   'P 1'
#
loop_
_entity.id
_entity.type
_entity.pdbx_description
1 polymer ?
#
loop_
_entity_poly.entity_id
_entity_poly.type
_entity_poly.pdbx_seq_one_letter_code
_entity_poly.pdbx_strand_id
1 'polypeptide(L)'
;MSAPAPPPKLPADIRPDSLEADLLRHGLPHDLIHQVTDYVKSYMAPYDGSHDFAHVLRVLGLSQILRAQDPTRYDRVTTILAALLHDVGDRKYLLPHQDSTTLVRDVLLSFGATEDFAAKVQTIASAVSYSSEVKDPQVVRDVIAKYPELEVVQDADRLDAIGAIGIGRVFTFGGAKGRGMETSLDHFEDKLVKVAGSMKSALGAKMARERTERLLAFRKMWEEEVGEAEWGLEGLKEIIG
;
A
#
# COMPACT_ATOMS: atom_id res chain seq x y z
N MET A 1 27.65 -3.18 -27.47
CA MET A 1 26.70 -3.58 -26.42
C MET A 1 26.47 -5.07 -26.60
N SER A 2 26.83 -5.89 -25.61
CA SER A 2 26.62 -7.34 -25.69
C SER A 2 25.12 -7.63 -25.60
N ALA A 3 24.61 -8.59 -26.36
CA ALA A 3 23.22 -9.01 -26.25
C ALA A 3 22.93 -9.49 -24.80
N PRO A 4 21.75 -9.20 -24.23
CA PRO A 4 21.38 -9.74 -22.93
C PRO A 4 21.43 -11.26 -22.97
N ALA A 5 21.95 -11.88 -21.92
CA ALA A 5 21.97 -13.33 -21.81
C ALA A 5 20.55 -13.88 -21.98
N PRO A 6 20.36 -14.99 -22.72
CA PRO A 6 19.04 -15.59 -22.85
C PRO A 6 18.51 -15.98 -21.45
N PRO A 7 17.20 -15.83 -21.20
CA PRO A 7 16.62 -16.17 -19.91
C PRO A 7 16.92 -17.64 -19.57
N PRO A 8 17.09 -17.98 -18.28
CA PRO A 8 17.32 -19.36 -17.85
C PRO A 8 16.26 -20.29 -18.44
N LYS A 9 16.69 -21.44 -18.98
CA LYS A 9 15.73 -22.47 -19.39
C LYS A 9 15.01 -23.00 -18.16
N LEU A 10 13.68 -23.00 -18.19
CA LEU A 10 12.87 -23.57 -17.12
C LEU A 10 13.09 -25.09 -17.05
N PRO A 11 13.24 -25.65 -15.84
CA PRO A 11 13.11 -27.09 -15.60
C PRO A 11 11.82 -27.67 -16.19
N ALA A 12 11.87 -28.93 -16.65
CA ALA A 12 10.77 -29.56 -17.40
C ALA A 12 9.49 -29.81 -16.57
N ASP A 13 9.63 -29.83 -15.24
CA ASP A 13 8.58 -30.04 -14.26
C ASP A 13 7.85 -28.74 -13.85
N ILE A 14 8.38 -27.58 -14.22
CA ILE A 14 7.81 -26.28 -13.85
C ILE A 14 6.80 -25.82 -14.91
N ARG A 15 5.56 -25.59 -14.47
CA ARG A 15 4.52 -25.03 -15.34
C ARG A 15 4.91 -23.61 -15.80
N PRO A 16 4.91 -23.30 -17.11
CA PRO A 16 5.37 -22.00 -17.62
C PRO A 16 4.60 -20.77 -17.09
N ASP A 17 3.36 -20.93 -16.67
CA ASP A 17 2.50 -19.87 -16.14
C ASP A 17 2.55 -19.75 -14.60
N SER A 18 3.32 -20.62 -13.94
CA SER A 18 3.46 -20.62 -12.48
C SER A 18 4.24 -19.40 -11.96
N LEU A 19 4.04 -19.09 -10.69
CA LEU A 19 4.82 -18.06 -10.00
C LEU A 19 6.31 -18.44 -9.91
N GLU A 20 6.60 -19.73 -9.74
CA GLU A 20 7.96 -20.26 -9.75
C GLU A 20 8.68 -20.02 -11.08
N ALA A 21 7.97 -20.23 -12.20
CA ALA A 21 8.52 -19.91 -13.52
C ALA A 21 8.86 -18.42 -13.66
N ASP A 22 8.06 -17.53 -13.12
CA ASP A 22 8.36 -16.09 -13.15
C ASP A 22 9.57 -15.74 -12.29
N LEU A 23 9.68 -16.29 -11.08
CA LEU A 23 10.85 -16.10 -10.22
C LEU A 23 12.14 -16.53 -10.95
N LEU A 24 12.13 -17.71 -11.57
CA LEU A 24 13.27 -18.21 -12.33
C LEU A 24 13.62 -17.36 -13.56
N ARG A 25 12.62 -16.78 -14.24
CA ARG A 25 12.87 -15.84 -15.37
C ARG A 25 13.61 -14.59 -14.91
N HIS A 26 13.38 -14.14 -13.68
CA HIS A 26 14.11 -13.03 -13.05
C HIS A 26 15.45 -13.46 -12.43
N GLY A 27 15.79 -14.75 -12.47
CA GLY A 27 16.98 -15.29 -11.82
C GLY A 27 16.89 -15.25 -10.29
N LEU A 28 15.68 -15.33 -9.74
CA LEU A 28 15.41 -15.22 -8.30
C LEU A 28 15.21 -16.61 -7.66
N PRO A 29 15.50 -16.77 -6.36
CA PRO A 29 15.21 -17.99 -5.62
C PRO A 29 13.71 -18.31 -5.58
N HIS A 30 13.37 -19.60 -5.64
CA HIS A 30 11.98 -20.07 -5.65
C HIS A 30 11.22 -19.76 -4.35
N ASP A 31 11.94 -19.63 -3.23
CA ASP A 31 11.41 -19.36 -1.90
C ASP A 31 11.49 -17.88 -1.50
N LEU A 32 11.98 -16.99 -2.37
CA LEU A 32 12.16 -15.56 -2.09
C LEU A 32 10.89 -14.90 -1.54
N ILE A 33 9.74 -15.16 -2.17
CA ILE A 33 8.46 -14.56 -1.73
C ILE A 33 8.07 -15.07 -0.34
N HIS A 34 8.35 -16.33 0.00
CA HIS A 34 8.10 -16.88 1.33
C HIS A 34 8.99 -16.21 2.37
N GLN A 35 10.30 -16.13 2.12
CA GLN A 35 11.25 -15.49 3.03
C GLN A 35 10.91 -14.01 3.27
N VAL A 36 10.57 -13.27 2.21
CA VAL A 36 10.11 -11.88 2.31
C VAL A 36 8.81 -11.77 3.09
N THR A 37 7.86 -12.68 2.88
CA THR A 37 6.58 -12.67 3.61
C THR A 37 6.79 -12.86 5.11
N ASP A 38 7.64 -13.81 5.50
CA ASP A 38 7.97 -14.07 6.91
C ASP A 38 8.74 -12.90 7.54
N TYR A 39 9.65 -12.29 6.79
CA TYR A 39 10.35 -11.07 7.19
C TYR A 39 9.34 -9.93 7.45
N VAL A 40 8.46 -9.63 6.50
CA VAL A 40 7.49 -8.53 6.63
C VAL A 40 6.53 -8.78 7.80
N LYS A 41 6.05 -10.02 7.96
CA LYS A 41 5.20 -10.38 9.09
C LYS A 41 5.88 -10.12 10.43
N SER A 42 7.17 -10.43 10.54
CA SER A 42 7.97 -10.18 11.74
C SER A 42 8.26 -8.69 11.94
N TYR A 43 8.59 -7.99 10.85
CA TYR A 43 8.91 -6.56 10.84
C TYR A 43 7.70 -5.69 11.25
N MET A 44 6.49 -6.06 10.83
CA MET A 44 5.24 -5.35 11.13
C MET A 44 4.61 -5.78 12.48
N ALA A 45 5.14 -6.79 13.17
CA ALA A 45 4.59 -7.26 14.44
C ALA A 45 4.44 -6.20 15.55
N PRO A 46 5.31 -5.18 15.67
CA PRO A 46 5.15 -4.13 16.69
C PRO A 46 4.23 -2.98 16.25
N TYR A 47 3.68 -3.01 15.03
CA TYR A 47 2.88 -1.91 14.49
C TYR A 47 1.45 -1.97 15.05
N ASP A 48 0.79 -0.81 15.11
CA ASP A 48 -0.63 -0.78 15.45
C ASP A 48 -1.50 -1.38 14.34
N GLY A 49 -2.75 -1.72 14.68
CA GLY A 49 -3.69 -2.38 13.76
C GLY A 49 -4.06 -1.56 12.51
N SER A 50 -3.60 -0.32 12.37
CA SER A 50 -3.81 0.47 11.15
C SER A 50 -2.71 0.28 10.09
N HIS A 51 -1.55 -0.31 10.44
CA HIS A 51 -0.41 -0.56 9.55
C HIS A 51 0.21 -1.97 9.77
N ASP A 52 -0.60 -2.92 10.21
CA ASP A 52 -0.15 -4.27 10.52
C ASP A 52 0.04 -5.14 9.26
N PHE A 53 0.45 -6.40 9.46
CA PHE A 53 0.59 -7.36 8.36
C PHE A 53 -0.73 -7.61 7.61
N ALA A 54 -1.89 -7.44 8.27
CA ALA A 54 -3.18 -7.60 7.60
C ALA A 54 -3.43 -6.48 6.58
N HIS A 55 -2.98 -5.25 6.85
CA HIS A 55 -2.95 -4.18 5.85
C HIS A 55 -2.13 -4.58 4.62
N VAL A 56 -0.89 -5.05 4.82
CA VAL A 56 -0.01 -5.50 3.72
C VAL A 56 -0.68 -6.58 2.87
N LEU A 57 -1.33 -7.57 3.49
CA LEU A 57 -2.05 -8.62 2.75
C LEU A 57 -3.22 -8.09 1.93
N ARG A 58 -3.97 -7.09 2.42
CA ARG A 58 -5.05 -6.45 1.65
C ARG A 58 -4.49 -5.67 0.47
N VAL A 59 -3.40 -4.92 0.67
CA VAL A 59 -2.69 -4.22 -0.42
C VAL A 59 -2.17 -5.20 -1.47
N LEU A 60 -1.54 -6.30 -1.04
CA LEU A 60 -1.11 -7.37 -1.94
C LEU A 60 -2.29 -7.92 -2.74
N GLY A 61 -3.40 -8.30 -2.10
CA GLY A 61 -4.57 -8.82 -2.79
C GLY A 61 -5.18 -7.83 -3.80
N LEU A 62 -5.31 -6.55 -3.42
CA LEU A 62 -5.81 -5.50 -4.30
C LEU A 62 -4.86 -5.24 -5.48
N SER A 63 -3.54 -5.25 -5.25
CA SER A 63 -2.55 -5.09 -6.32
C SER A 63 -2.68 -6.21 -7.37
N GLN A 64 -2.99 -7.44 -6.96
CA GLN A 64 -3.18 -8.56 -7.90
C GLN A 64 -4.47 -8.42 -8.71
N ILE A 65 -5.54 -7.89 -8.12
CA ILE A 65 -6.79 -7.58 -8.84
C ILE A 65 -6.55 -6.50 -9.90
N LEU A 66 -5.85 -5.42 -9.52
CA LEU A 66 -5.53 -4.32 -10.44
C LEU A 66 -4.58 -4.77 -11.55
N ARG A 67 -3.55 -5.56 -11.21
CA ARG A 67 -2.60 -6.16 -12.14
C ARG A 67 -3.29 -6.98 -13.23
N ALA A 68 -4.35 -7.72 -12.87
CA ALA A 68 -5.06 -8.61 -13.79
C ALA A 68 -5.71 -7.90 -14.99
N GLN A 69 -5.84 -6.56 -14.95
CA GLN A 69 -6.34 -5.79 -16.08
C GLN A 69 -5.37 -5.73 -17.25
N ASP A 70 -4.06 -5.75 -16.97
CA ASP A 70 -3.01 -5.78 -17.98
C ASP A 70 -1.79 -6.56 -17.44
N PRO A 71 -1.87 -7.91 -17.43
CA PRO A 71 -0.78 -8.76 -16.94
C PRO A 71 0.52 -8.63 -17.73
N THR A 72 0.48 -8.04 -18.93
CA THR A 72 1.66 -7.84 -19.77
C THR A 72 2.41 -6.56 -19.44
N ARG A 73 1.70 -5.53 -18.94
CA ARG A 73 2.29 -4.28 -18.46
C ARG A 73 2.88 -4.41 -17.07
N TYR A 74 2.26 -5.21 -16.20
CA TYR A 74 2.60 -5.26 -14.79
C TYR A 74 3.22 -6.61 -14.40
N ASP A 75 4.55 -6.63 -14.20
CA ASP A 75 5.26 -7.86 -13.82
C ASP A 75 4.74 -8.41 -12.48
N ARG A 76 4.43 -9.72 -12.48
CA ARG A 76 3.81 -10.40 -11.34
C ARG A 76 4.69 -10.35 -10.09
N VAL A 77 5.95 -10.73 -10.23
CA VAL A 77 6.88 -10.89 -9.10
C VAL A 77 7.24 -9.53 -8.52
N THR A 78 7.52 -8.54 -9.38
CA THR A 78 7.75 -7.15 -8.99
C THR A 78 6.56 -6.61 -8.21
N THR A 79 5.33 -6.79 -8.72
CA THR A 79 4.11 -6.30 -8.05
C THR A 79 3.93 -6.94 -6.67
N ILE A 80 4.15 -8.26 -6.55
CA ILE A 80 4.04 -8.98 -5.27
C ILE A 80 5.05 -8.45 -4.25
N LEU A 81 6.33 -8.39 -4.63
CA LEU A 81 7.40 -7.98 -3.71
C LEU A 81 7.31 -6.49 -3.36
N ALA A 82 6.96 -5.63 -4.31
CA ALA A 82 6.72 -4.22 -4.04
C ALA A 82 5.53 -4.01 -3.09
N ALA A 83 4.43 -4.74 -3.27
CA ALA A 83 3.28 -4.66 -2.34
C ALA A 83 3.61 -5.20 -0.94
N LEU A 84 4.37 -6.30 -0.83
CA LEU A 84 4.81 -6.83 0.46
C LEU A 84 5.72 -5.86 1.22
N LEU A 85 6.59 -5.15 0.49
CA LEU A 85 7.67 -4.33 1.08
C LEU A 85 7.34 -2.82 1.13
N HIS A 86 6.19 -2.36 0.64
CA HIS A 86 5.91 -0.92 0.46
C HIS A 86 6.00 -0.09 1.76
N ASP A 87 5.63 -0.68 2.90
CA ASP A 87 5.67 -0.04 4.22
C ASP A 87 6.96 -0.38 5.01
N VAL A 88 7.83 -1.24 4.46
CA VAL A 88 9.14 -1.51 5.05
C VAL A 88 10.01 -0.27 4.88
N GLY A 89 10.53 0.24 6.00
CA GLY A 89 11.28 1.49 6.01
C GLY A 89 10.44 2.75 6.13
N ASP A 90 9.13 2.68 6.45
CA ASP A 90 8.36 3.88 6.82
C ASP A 90 9.04 4.57 8.02
N ARG A 91 9.39 5.84 7.83
CA ARG A 91 10.06 6.70 8.81
C ARG A 91 9.36 6.75 10.16
N LYS A 92 8.05 6.47 10.23
CA LYS A 92 7.29 6.43 11.49
C LYS A 92 7.73 5.30 12.43
N TYR A 93 8.35 4.26 11.88
CA TYR A 93 8.69 3.02 12.59
C TYR A 93 10.14 2.58 12.38
N LEU A 94 10.91 3.36 11.61
CA LEU A 94 12.30 3.09 11.29
C LEU A 94 13.16 3.15 12.57
N LEU A 95 13.98 2.12 12.78
CA LEU A 95 14.95 2.12 13.89
C LEU A 95 16.12 3.06 13.56
N PRO A 96 16.80 3.66 14.57
CA PRO A 96 17.86 4.65 14.33
C PRO A 96 19.04 4.21 13.45
N HIS A 97 19.26 2.90 13.30
CA HIS A 97 20.35 2.32 12.51
C HIS A 97 19.93 1.88 11.10
N GLN A 98 18.65 1.99 10.75
CA GLN A 98 18.13 1.58 9.45
C GLN A 98 18.08 2.76 8.49
N ASP A 99 18.41 2.51 7.22
CA ASP A 99 18.26 3.49 6.15
C ASP A 99 17.05 3.12 5.29
N SER A 100 15.99 3.95 5.37
CA SER A 100 14.78 3.79 4.56
C SER A 100 15.03 3.76 3.05
N THR A 101 16.17 4.29 2.58
CA THR A 101 16.50 4.38 1.16
C THR A 101 17.11 3.10 0.60
N THR A 102 17.62 2.20 1.46
CA THR A 102 18.27 0.95 1.04
C THR A 102 17.67 -0.31 1.67
N LEU A 103 16.89 -0.19 2.74
CA LEU A 103 16.41 -1.34 3.52
C LEU A 103 15.70 -2.41 2.69
N VAL A 104 14.82 -2.03 1.76
CA VAL A 104 14.09 -2.99 0.90
C VAL A 104 15.06 -3.71 -0.02
N ARG A 105 16.01 -2.98 -0.61
CA ARG A 105 17.07 -3.56 -1.44
C ARG A 105 17.91 -4.54 -0.64
N ASP A 106 18.38 -4.14 0.54
CA ASP A 106 19.29 -4.93 1.36
C ASP A 106 18.62 -6.23 1.86
N VAL A 107 17.34 -6.18 2.21
CA VAL A 107 16.54 -7.37 2.55
C VAL A 107 16.44 -8.33 1.36
N LEU A 108 16.11 -7.84 0.17
CA LEU A 108 16.01 -8.68 -1.03
C LEU A 108 17.34 -9.33 -1.39
N LEU A 109 18.44 -8.57 -1.30
CA LEU A 109 19.80 -9.10 -1.51
C LEU A 109 20.15 -10.19 -0.49
N SER A 110 19.76 -10.01 0.77
CA SER A 110 20.01 -11.01 1.83
C SER A 110 19.30 -12.34 1.57
N PHE A 111 18.20 -12.31 0.81
CA PHE A 111 17.43 -13.48 0.37
C PHE A 111 17.80 -13.95 -1.04
N GLY A 112 18.91 -13.46 -1.61
CA GLY A 112 19.45 -13.95 -2.88
C GLY A 112 18.82 -13.33 -4.14
N ALA A 113 18.08 -12.22 -4.02
CA ALA A 113 17.66 -11.47 -5.19
C ALA A 113 18.86 -10.84 -5.91
N THR A 114 18.71 -10.58 -7.21
CA THR A 114 19.73 -9.86 -7.99
C THR A 114 19.72 -8.37 -7.62
N GLU A 115 20.87 -7.70 -7.77
CA GLU A 115 21.03 -6.27 -7.50
C GLU A 115 20.03 -5.41 -8.29
N ASP A 116 19.91 -5.65 -9.60
CA ASP A 116 19.01 -4.89 -10.47
C ASP A 116 17.54 -5.06 -10.05
N PHE A 117 17.15 -6.27 -9.66
CA PHE A 117 15.79 -6.55 -9.21
C PHE A 117 15.50 -5.91 -7.84
N ALA A 118 16.44 -6.04 -6.90
CA ALA A 118 16.34 -5.43 -5.57
C ALA A 118 16.25 -3.90 -5.64
N ALA A 119 17.07 -3.27 -6.48
CA ALA A 119 17.03 -1.83 -6.72
C ALA A 119 15.72 -1.38 -7.40
N LYS A 120 15.19 -2.17 -8.34
CA LYS A 120 13.86 -1.93 -8.94
C LYS A 120 12.78 -1.89 -7.86
N VAL A 121 12.70 -2.92 -7.01
CA VAL A 121 11.66 -3.02 -5.98
C VAL A 121 11.80 -1.92 -4.91
N GLN A 122 13.03 -1.60 -4.49
CA GLN A 122 13.29 -0.46 -3.59
C GLN A 122 12.77 0.86 -4.18
N THR A 123 13.03 1.10 -5.47
CA THR A 123 12.58 2.33 -6.14
C THR A 123 11.05 2.43 -6.13
N ILE A 124 10.36 1.32 -6.41
CA ILE A 124 8.89 1.27 -6.39
C ILE A 124 8.37 1.50 -4.97
N ALA A 125 8.87 0.76 -3.98
CA ALA A 125 8.43 0.85 -2.60
C ALA A 125 8.57 2.28 -2.04
N SER A 126 9.71 2.94 -2.30
CA SER A 126 9.95 4.34 -1.89
C SER A 126 8.96 5.35 -2.49
N ALA A 127 8.33 5.02 -3.63
CA ALA A 127 7.45 5.91 -4.37
C ALA A 127 5.95 5.65 -4.12
N VAL A 128 5.57 4.66 -3.30
CA VAL A 128 4.16 4.31 -3.04
C VAL A 128 3.44 5.41 -2.26
N SER A 129 4.08 6.00 -1.25
CA SER A 129 3.44 6.91 -0.29
C SER A 129 2.75 8.12 -0.94
N TYR A 130 1.47 8.33 -0.60
CA TYR A 130 0.70 9.51 -1.01
C TYR A 130 1.37 10.83 -0.60
N SER A 131 1.92 10.91 0.62
CA SER A 131 2.56 12.13 1.12
C SER A 131 3.86 12.45 0.38
N SER A 132 4.56 11.43 -0.13
CA SER A 132 5.72 11.62 -0.99
C SER A 132 5.30 12.11 -2.38
N GLU A 133 4.23 11.53 -2.96
CA GLU A 133 3.72 11.99 -4.27
C GLU A 133 3.29 13.46 -4.23
N VAL A 134 2.55 13.89 -3.21
CA VAL A 134 2.08 15.28 -3.12
C VAL A 134 3.24 16.28 -3.08
N LYS A 135 4.39 15.89 -2.51
CA LYS A 135 5.58 16.74 -2.44
C LYS A 135 6.31 16.83 -3.79
N ASP A 136 6.40 15.71 -4.51
CA ASP A 136 7.04 15.65 -5.81
C ASP A 136 6.31 14.69 -6.77
N PRO A 137 5.30 15.18 -7.50
CA PRO A 137 4.56 14.36 -8.46
C PRO A 137 5.39 13.92 -9.66
N GLN A 138 6.50 14.60 -9.96
CA GLN A 138 7.33 14.27 -11.12
C GLN A 138 8.10 12.98 -10.88
N VAL A 139 8.64 12.78 -9.67
CA VAL A 139 9.30 11.53 -9.28
C VAL A 139 8.40 10.32 -9.51
N VAL A 140 7.12 10.40 -9.11
CA VAL A 140 6.17 9.30 -9.31
C VAL A 140 5.91 9.04 -10.79
N ARG A 141 5.78 10.08 -11.62
CA ARG A 141 5.62 9.92 -13.08
C ARG A 141 6.84 9.25 -13.71
N ASP A 142 8.04 9.65 -13.33
CA ASP A 142 9.28 9.08 -13.86
C ASP A 142 9.46 7.62 -13.45
N VAL A 143 9.11 7.30 -12.20
CA VAL A 143 9.14 5.92 -11.70
C VAL A 143 8.09 5.08 -12.42
N ILE A 144 6.85 5.55 -12.61
CA ILE A 144 5.82 4.83 -13.37
C ILE A 144 6.27 4.58 -14.82
N ALA A 145 6.87 5.57 -15.47
CA ALA A 145 7.36 5.43 -16.84
C ALA A 145 8.44 4.34 -16.97
N LYS A 146 9.24 4.14 -15.92
CA LYS A 146 10.28 3.11 -15.85
C LYS A 146 9.75 1.75 -15.35
N TYR A 147 8.86 1.78 -14.37
CA TYR A 147 8.35 0.66 -13.57
C TYR A 147 6.84 0.82 -13.35
N PRO A 148 6.02 0.40 -14.33
CA PRO A 148 4.56 0.61 -14.31
C PRO A 148 3.86 -0.11 -13.14
N GLU A 149 4.50 -1.08 -12.49
CA GLU A 149 3.96 -1.78 -11.31
C GLU A 149 3.66 -0.81 -10.15
N LEU A 150 4.33 0.36 -10.09
CA LEU A 150 4.01 1.40 -9.13
C LEU A 150 2.53 1.85 -9.23
N GLU A 151 1.94 1.89 -10.43
CA GLU A 151 0.54 2.31 -10.62
C GLU A 151 -0.41 1.43 -9.79
N VAL A 152 -0.27 0.10 -9.91
CA VAL A 152 -1.18 -0.85 -9.28
C VAL A 152 -0.90 -1.04 -7.78
N VAL A 153 0.37 -0.91 -7.36
CA VAL A 153 0.73 -0.97 -5.92
C VAL A 153 0.24 0.28 -5.20
N GLN A 154 0.42 1.46 -5.79
CA GLN A 154 -0.03 2.73 -5.21
C GLN A 154 -1.56 2.82 -5.15
N ASP A 155 -2.26 2.41 -6.21
CA ASP A 155 -3.72 2.32 -6.19
C ASP A 155 -4.21 1.34 -5.12
N ALA A 156 -3.55 0.20 -4.96
CA ALA A 156 -3.92 -0.80 -3.95
C ALA A 156 -3.78 -0.26 -2.51
N ASP A 157 -2.67 0.40 -2.17
CA ASP A 157 -2.47 1.05 -0.86
C ASP A 157 -3.55 2.10 -0.60
N ARG A 158 -3.80 2.97 -1.58
CA ARG A 158 -4.81 4.02 -1.51
C ARG A 158 -6.21 3.49 -1.34
N LEU A 159 -6.55 2.41 -2.03
CA LEU A 159 -7.84 1.75 -1.89
C LEU A 159 -8.03 1.25 -0.45
N ASP A 160 -7.00 0.69 0.18
CA ASP A 160 -7.08 0.23 1.57
C ASP A 160 -7.18 1.36 2.60
N ALA A 161 -6.86 2.60 2.20
CA ALA A 161 -7.03 3.79 3.04
C ALA A 161 -8.46 4.36 2.99
N ILE A 162 -9.34 3.89 2.10
CA ILE A 162 -10.70 4.41 1.91
C ILE A 162 -11.78 3.33 2.04
N GLY A 163 -13.05 3.74 2.11
CA GLY A 163 -14.19 2.86 2.35
C GLY A 163 -14.24 2.33 3.79
N ALA A 164 -14.96 1.23 4.01
CA ALA A 164 -15.18 0.69 5.36
C ALA A 164 -13.89 0.36 6.12
N ILE A 165 -12.89 -0.20 5.43
CA ILE A 165 -11.57 -0.45 6.01
C ILE A 165 -10.85 0.86 6.34
N GLY A 166 -10.92 1.86 5.44
CA GLY A 166 -10.38 3.19 5.69
C GLY A 166 -10.95 3.85 6.95
N ILE A 167 -12.27 3.72 7.18
CA ILE A 167 -12.94 4.19 8.40
C ILE A 167 -12.32 3.52 9.63
N GLY A 168 -12.27 2.18 9.65
CA GLY A 168 -11.68 1.43 10.77
C GLY A 168 -10.22 1.83 11.03
N ARG A 169 -9.42 1.99 9.98
CA ARG A 169 -8.01 2.38 10.07
C ARG A 169 -7.82 3.78 10.64
N VAL A 170 -8.65 4.77 10.23
CA VAL A 170 -8.48 6.15 10.73
C VAL A 170 -8.69 6.22 12.24
N PHE A 171 -9.74 5.56 12.76
CA PHE A 171 -10.07 5.62 14.17
C PHE A 171 -9.09 4.79 15.00
N THR A 172 -8.63 3.66 14.46
CA THR A 172 -7.57 2.84 15.09
C THR A 172 -6.28 3.65 15.23
N PHE A 173 -5.83 4.31 14.16
CA PHE A 173 -4.65 5.16 14.19
C PHE A 173 -4.84 6.38 15.10
N GLY A 174 -6.01 7.02 15.01
CA GLY A 174 -6.39 8.15 15.85
C GLY A 174 -6.29 7.81 17.33
N GLY A 175 -6.92 6.72 17.76
CA GLY A 175 -6.85 6.21 19.12
C GLY A 175 -5.42 5.87 19.56
N ALA A 176 -4.64 5.17 18.73
CA ALA A 176 -3.25 4.84 19.02
C ALA A 176 -2.35 6.09 19.17
N LYS A 177 -2.71 7.22 18.54
CA LYS A 177 -2.01 8.50 18.64
C LYS A 177 -2.67 9.49 19.62
N GLY A 178 -3.68 9.07 20.38
CA GLY A 178 -4.39 9.93 21.33
C GLY A 178 -5.19 11.06 20.68
N ARG A 179 -5.61 10.91 19.43
CA ARG A 179 -6.46 11.89 18.72
C ARG A 179 -7.93 11.63 19.04
N GLY A 180 -8.69 12.72 19.13
CA GLY A 180 -10.14 12.66 19.25
C GLY A 180 -10.82 12.04 18.01
N MET A 181 -12.06 11.59 18.18
CA MET A 181 -12.83 11.02 17.09
C MET A 181 -13.18 12.05 16.03
N GLU A 182 -13.55 13.28 16.42
CA GLU A 182 -13.83 14.39 15.50
C GLU A 182 -12.61 14.72 14.62
N THR A 183 -11.44 14.89 15.23
CA THR A 183 -10.18 15.12 14.48
C THR A 183 -9.83 13.95 13.54
N SER A 184 -10.24 12.73 13.89
CA SER A 184 -10.07 11.57 13.01
C SER A 184 -11.04 11.61 11.82
N LEU A 185 -12.25 12.14 12.04
CA LEU A 185 -13.26 12.38 11.00
C LEU A 185 -12.84 13.49 10.03
N ASP A 186 -12.24 14.58 10.51
CA ASP A 186 -11.71 15.67 9.67
C ASP A 186 -10.70 15.15 8.62
N HIS A 187 -9.96 14.08 8.98
CA HIS A 187 -9.02 13.43 8.08
C HIS A 187 -9.69 12.81 6.84
N PHE A 188 -10.99 12.55 6.88
CA PHE A 188 -11.73 12.00 5.74
C PHE A 188 -11.74 12.99 4.57
N GLU A 189 -12.07 14.25 4.81
CA GLU A 189 -12.13 15.27 3.75
C GLU A 189 -10.73 15.73 3.35
N ASP A 190 -9.87 15.95 4.34
CA ASP A 190 -8.56 16.51 4.11
C ASP A 190 -7.65 15.61 3.29
N LYS A 191 -7.84 14.30 3.38
CA LYS A 191 -6.99 13.31 2.74
C LYS A 191 -7.76 12.22 2.01
N LEU A 192 -8.68 11.51 2.65
CA LEU A 192 -9.23 10.27 2.09
C LEU A 192 -10.07 10.52 0.81
N VAL A 193 -10.87 11.59 0.78
CA VAL A 193 -11.61 11.99 -0.43
C VAL A 193 -10.65 12.38 -1.56
N LYS A 194 -9.56 13.10 -1.23
CA LYS A 194 -8.55 13.51 -2.22
C LYS A 194 -7.76 12.32 -2.77
N VAL A 195 -7.54 11.29 -1.96
CA VAL A 195 -6.87 10.05 -2.37
C VAL A 195 -7.63 9.38 -3.52
N ALA A 196 -8.97 9.38 -3.51
CA ALA A 196 -9.76 8.78 -4.58
C ALA A 196 -9.53 9.42 -5.95
N GLY A 197 -9.27 10.73 -5.99
CA GLY A 197 -8.94 11.47 -7.21
C GLY A 197 -7.52 11.25 -7.73
N SER A 198 -6.66 10.56 -6.96
CA SER A 198 -5.25 10.36 -7.28
C SER A 198 -4.92 8.97 -7.86
N MET A 199 -5.95 8.14 -8.10
CA MET A 199 -5.81 6.79 -8.66
C MET A 199 -5.21 6.85 -10.06
N LYS A 200 -4.34 5.89 -10.38
CA LYS A 200 -3.61 5.79 -11.65
C LYS A 200 -4.35 4.93 -12.66
N SER A 201 -4.96 3.84 -12.21
CA SER A 201 -5.67 2.88 -13.05
C SER A 201 -7.17 3.19 -13.14
N ALA A 202 -7.79 2.81 -14.27
CA ALA A 202 -9.22 2.98 -14.46
C ALA A 202 -10.06 2.16 -13.47
N LEU A 203 -9.64 0.93 -13.14
CA LEU A 203 -10.31 0.12 -12.13
C LEU A 203 -10.08 0.64 -10.72
N GLY A 204 -8.87 1.08 -10.39
CA GLY A 204 -8.57 1.75 -9.13
C GLY A 204 -9.50 2.94 -8.92
N ALA A 205 -9.63 3.81 -9.93
CA ALA A 205 -10.55 4.94 -9.90
C ALA A 205 -12.02 4.51 -9.73
N LYS A 206 -12.45 3.43 -10.39
CA LYS A 206 -13.82 2.89 -10.21
C LYS A 206 -14.06 2.41 -8.77
N MET A 207 -13.17 1.56 -8.25
CA MET A 207 -13.27 1.03 -6.89
C MET A 207 -13.18 2.16 -5.85
N ALA A 208 -12.38 3.19 -6.12
CA ALA A 208 -12.22 4.34 -5.25
C ALA A 208 -13.50 5.17 -5.14
N ARG A 209 -14.25 5.36 -6.23
CA ARG A 209 -15.55 6.04 -6.19
C ARG A 209 -16.53 5.32 -5.26
N GLU A 210 -16.69 4.02 -5.45
CA GLU A 210 -17.57 3.19 -4.61
C GLU A 210 -17.14 3.21 -3.13
N ARG A 211 -15.84 3.21 -2.84
CA ARG A 211 -15.33 3.31 -1.46
C ARG A 211 -15.51 4.70 -0.88
N THR A 212 -15.42 5.76 -1.70
CA THR A 212 -15.65 7.15 -1.28
C THR A 212 -17.11 7.38 -0.92
N GLU A 213 -18.06 6.83 -1.67
CA GLU A 213 -19.48 6.88 -1.34
C GLU A 213 -19.76 6.32 0.07
N ARG A 214 -19.06 5.25 0.46
CA ARG A 214 -19.17 4.68 1.81
C ARG A 214 -18.63 5.63 2.89
N LEU A 215 -17.56 6.37 2.61
CA LEU A 215 -17.03 7.39 3.54
C LEU A 215 -18.04 8.52 3.76
N LEU A 216 -18.63 9.01 2.66
CA LEU A 216 -19.63 10.07 2.71
C LEU A 216 -20.91 9.62 3.44
N ALA A 217 -21.36 8.40 3.19
CA ALA A 217 -22.49 7.80 3.89
C ALA A 217 -22.23 7.67 5.40
N PHE A 218 -21.04 7.20 5.79
CA PHE A 218 -20.65 7.11 7.21
C PHE A 218 -20.66 8.49 7.88
N ARG A 219 -20.08 9.51 7.24
CA ARG A 219 -20.09 10.87 7.79
C ARG A 219 -21.49 11.40 8.00
N LYS A 220 -22.39 11.17 7.04
CA LYS A 220 -23.79 11.59 7.17
C LYS A 220 -24.45 10.97 8.41
N MET A 221 -24.25 9.66 8.62
CA MET A 221 -24.77 8.97 9.81
C MET A 221 -24.15 9.53 11.09
N TRP A 222 -22.84 9.81 11.09
CA TRP A 222 -22.15 10.44 12.22
C TRP A 222 -22.75 11.81 12.57
N GLU A 223 -22.96 12.69 11.59
CA GLU A 223 -23.54 14.03 11.77
C GLU A 223 -24.99 13.96 12.30
N GLU A 224 -25.78 13.00 11.83
CA GLU A 224 -27.13 12.74 12.34
C GLU A 224 -27.09 12.33 13.83
N GLU A 225 -26.26 11.35 14.19
CA GLU A 225 -26.13 10.84 15.56
C GLU A 225 -25.60 11.91 16.54
N VAL A 226 -24.61 12.71 16.12
CA VAL A 226 -24.09 13.83 16.93
C VAL A 226 -25.16 14.91 17.09
N GLY A 227 -25.87 15.27 16.02
CA GLY A 227 -26.92 16.28 16.05
C GLY A 227 -28.09 15.89 16.98
N GLU A 228 -28.48 14.61 17.01
CA GLU A 228 -29.48 14.10 17.96
C GLU A 228 -29.04 14.29 19.42
N ALA A 229 -27.78 13.99 19.72
CA ALA A 229 -27.23 14.18 21.06
C ALA A 229 -27.17 15.68 21.43
N GLU A 230 -26.69 16.54 20.54
CA GLU A 230 -26.64 18.00 20.73
C GLU A 230 -28.02 18.61 20.96
N TRP A 231 -29.03 18.17 20.20
CA TRP A 231 -30.41 18.59 20.38
C TRP A 231 -30.95 18.22 21.78
N GLY A 232 -30.66 17.00 22.24
CA GLY A 232 -31.01 16.56 23.60
C GLY A 232 -30.35 17.39 24.70
N LEU A 233 -29.16 17.95 24.45
CA LEU A 233 -28.44 18.81 25.39
C LEU A 233 -28.91 20.26 25.38
N GLU A 234 -29.73 20.69 24.42
CA GLU A 234 -30.13 22.10 24.28
C GLU A 234 -30.83 22.65 25.53
N GLY A 235 -31.69 21.85 26.17
CA GLY A 235 -32.34 22.21 27.43
C GLY A 235 -31.42 22.22 28.66
N LEU A 236 -30.17 21.74 28.51
CA LEU A 236 -29.18 21.66 29.58
C LEU A 236 -28.01 22.65 29.37
N LYS A 237 -27.96 23.39 28.25
CA LYS A 237 -26.84 24.29 27.89
C LYS A 237 -26.44 25.25 29.03
N GLU A 238 -27.39 25.83 29.75
CA GLU A 238 -27.11 26.74 30.87
C GLU A 238 -26.48 26.06 32.11
N ILE A 239 -26.60 24.72 32.21
CA ILE A 239 -26.10 23.92 33.35
C ILE A 239 -24.70 23.37 33.07
N ILE A 240 -24.46 22.88 31.86
CA ILE A 240 -23.23 22.14 31.51
C ILE A 240 -22.10 23.03 30.98
N GLY A 241 -22.41 24.26 30.55
CA GLY A 241 -21.42 25.21 30.02
C GLY A 241 -21.10 24.95 28.55
#